data_AF-A0A9Q9DWU1-F1
#
_entry.id   AF-A0A9Q9DWU1-F1
#
_cell.length_a   1.000
_cell.length_b   1.000
_cell.length_c   1.000
_cell.angle_alpha   90.00
_cell.angle_beta   90.00
_cell.angle_gamma   90.00
#
_symmetry.space_group_name_H-M   'P 1'
#
loop_
_entity.id
_entity.type
_entity.pdbx_description
1 polymer ?
#
loop_
_entity_poly.entity_id
_entity_poly.type
_entity_poly.pdbx_seq_one_letter_code
_entity_poly.pdbx_strand_id
1 'polypeptide(L)'
;MKVLTKEEEQAHYNATVKGGSIGGVVGTAIGAAAVMAASKRYHSFRALTVPFRAFLVASTGTFVAVIAADRASAQYDIEHTPEKKRQIEREQQREALLEANRTPLQRAKDWATENRYPLLFGFWVASMAGSWHMVNRNPYLSGSQKLVQARMYAQGSTLAALLGSFAIEGADAAKGKGRWETIKIIDPNDPEHKHIIEKKIHHERYAGEDQWREMVEAEEQRQKEREAAAKGKQHQAMQHRDAANKKEEKAEREEEQNKQKA
;
A
#
# COMPACT_ATOMS: atom_id res chain seq x y z
N MET A 1 11.25 11.65 8.07
CA MET A 1 9.86 11.98 8.45
C MET A 1 9.83 12.75 9.76
N LYS A 2 8.91 13.71 9.91
CA LYS A 2 8.68 14.44 11.17
C LYS A 2 8.07 13.48 12.19
N VAL A 3 8.56 13.48 13.43
CA VAL A 3 7.93 12.73 14.53
C VAL A 3 6.62 13.44 14.87
N LEU A 4 5.50 12.73 14.78
CA LEU A 4 4.19 13.25 15.14
C LEU A 4 4.14 13.50 16.66
N THR A 5 3.60 14.64 17.04
CA THR A 5 3.24 14.89 18.44
C THR A 5 2.08 13.98 18.84
N LYS A 6 1.94 13.69 20.14
CA LYS A 6 0.82 12.87 20.65
C LYS A 6 -0.55 13.45 20.30
N GLU A 7 -0.64 14.78 20.18
CA GLU A 7 -1.87 15.48 19.79
C GLU A 7 -2.19 15.27 18.31
N GLU A 8 -1.18 15.37 17.42
CA GLU A 8 -1.34 15.08 15.99
C GLU A 8 -1.72 13.62 15.75
N GLU A 9 -1.15 12.69 16.52
CA GLU A 9 -1.48 11.25 16.45
C GLU A 9 -2.94 10.98 16.87
N GLN A 10 -3.40 11.59 17.97
CA GLN A 10 -4.79 11.44 18.42
C GLN A 10 -5.77 12.06 17.43
N ALA A 11 -5.43 13.20 16.83
CA ALA A 11 -6.25 13.85 15.83
C ALA A 11 -6.33 13.02 14.53
N HIS A 12 -5.22 12.43 14.09
CA HIS A 12 -5.20 11.46 12.99
C HIS A 12 -6.08 10.24 13.31
N TYR A 13 -5.92 9.65 14.50
CA TYR A 13 -6.74 8.52 14.94
C TYR A 13 -8.24 8.85 14.93
N ASN A 14 -8.62 10.02 15.44
CA ASN A 14 -10.01 10.48 15.46
C ASN A 14 -10.57 10.65 14.05
N ALA A 15 -9.78 11.17 13.10
CA ALA A 15 -10.18 11.30 11.70
C ALA A 15 -10.42 9.94 11.04
N THR A 16 -9.52 8.99 11.25
CA THR A 16 -9.63 7.61 10.75
C THR A 16 -10.85 6.89 11.33
N VAL A 17 -11.07 6.97 12.64
CA VAL A 17 -12.24 6.35 13.30
C VAL A 17 -13.54 6.98 12.83
N LYS A 18 -13.58 8.31 12.65
CA LYS A 18 -14.75 9.00 12.12
C LYS A 18 -15.07 8.55 10.70
N GLY A 19 -14.07 8.50 9.81
CA GLY A 19 -14.22 8.02 8.44
C GLY A 19 -14.70 6.57 8.38
N GLY A 20 -14.07 5.69 9.16
CA GLY A 20 -14.44 4.28 9.25
C GLY A 20 -15.84 4.06 9.81
N SER A 21 -16.24 4.82 10.82
CA SER A 21 -17.59 4.73 11.42
C SER A 21 -18.68 5.16 10.43
N ILE A 22 -18.46 6.27 9.72
CA ILE A 22 -19.39 6.72 8.66
C ILE A 22 -19.46 5.68 7.54
N GLY A 23 -18.30 5.20 7.07
CA GLY A 23 -18.22 4.15 6.05
C GLY A 23 -18.92 2.86 6.48
N GLY A 24 -18.77 2.45 7.72
CA GLY A 24 -19.42 1.26 8.29
C GLY A 24 -20.93 1.37 8.33
N VAL A 25 -21.47 2.51 8.77
CA VAL A 25 -22.92 2.76 8.76
C VAL A 25 -23.47 2.75 7.33
N VAL A 26 -22.83 3.46 6.41
CA VAL A 26 -23.24 3.52 5.00
C VAL A 26 -23.14 2.14 4.35
N GLY A 27 -22.03 1.42 4.53
CA GLY A 27 -21.83 0.09 4.00
C GLY A 27 -22.82 -0.93 4.53
N THR A 28 -23.15 -0.85 5.82
CA THR A 28 -24.15 -1.72 6.45
C THR A 28 -25.54 -1.43 5.91
N ALA A 29 -25.92 -0.15 5.74
CA ALA A 29 -27.19 0.25 5.15
C ALA A 29 -27.32 -0.24 3.70
N ILE A 30 -26.26 -0.09 2.89
CA ILE A 30 -26.20 -0.60 1.51
C ILE A 30 -26.31 -2.13 1.50
N GLY A 31 -25.55 -2.82 2.35
CA GLY A 31 -25.58 -4.27 2.46
C GLY A 31 -26.96 -4.79 2.85
N ALA A 32 -27.61 -4.15 3.84
CA ALA A 32 -28.95 -4.48 4.26
C ALA A 32 -29.97 -4.28 3.14
N ALA A 33 -29.93 -3.13 2.46
CA ALA A 33 -30.79 -2.84 1.31
C ALA A 33 -30.61 -3.87 0.19
N ALA A 34 -29.37 -4.24 -0.14
CA ALA A 34 -29.05 -5.24 -1.15
C ALA A 34 -29.60 -6.63 -0.77
N VAL A 35 -29.40 -7.07 0.47
CA VAL A 35 -29.89 -8.37 0.95
C VAL A 35 -31.43 -8.40 0.99
N MET A 36 -32.08 -7.30 1.41
CA MET A 36 -33.54 -7.19 1.40
C MET A 36 -34.10 -7.23 -0.03
N ALA A 37 -33.53 -6.46 -0.95
CA ALA A 37 -33.94 -6.45 -2.36
C ALA A 37 -33.75 -7.82 -3.02
N ALA A 38 -32.61 -8.47 -2.78
CA ALA A 38 -32.32 -9.81 -3.29
C ALA A 38 -33.28 -10.86 -2.72
N SER A 39 -33.62 -10.77 -1.43
CA SER A 39 -34.57 -11.67 -0.76
C SER A 39 -36.00 -11.54 -1.31
N LYS A 40 -36.39 -10.33 -1.77
CA LYS A 40 -37.68 -10.08 -2.42
C LYS A 40 -37.73 -10.69 -3.83
N ARG A 41 -36.64 -10.61 -4.58
CA ARG A 41 -36.60 -11.03 -6.00
C ARG A 41 -36.26 -12.51 -6.21
N TYR A 42 -35.41 -13.10 -5.37
CA TYR A 42 -34.82 -14.42 -5.59
C TYR A 42 -35.13 -15.38 -4.43
N HIS A 43 -35.66 -16.57 -4.76
CA HIS A 43 -35.97 -17.60 -3.78
C HIS A 43 -34.70 -18.08 -3.03
N SER A 44 -33.56 -18.17 -3.70
CA SER A 44 -32.29 -18.59 -3.09
C SER A 44 -31.85 -17.69 -1.94
N PHE A 45 -32.04 -16.37 -2.05
CA PHE A 45 -31.73 -15.43 -0.96
C PHE A 45 -32.73 -15.53 0.19
N ARG A 46 -34.00 -15.82 -0.13
CA ARG A 46 -35.05 -16.08 0.87
C ARG A 46 -34.87 -17.41 1.60
N ALA A 47 -34.17 -18.37 1.01
CA ALA A 47 -33.83 -19.64 1.64
C ALA A 47 -32.59 -19.54 2.56
N LEU A 48 -31.81 -18.45 2.49
CA LEU A 48 -30.67 -18.24 3.40
C LEU A 48 -31.16 -18.09 4.84
N THR A 49 -30.42 -18.68 5.78
CA THR A 49 -30.68 -18.53 7.21
C THR A 49 -30.39 -17.09 7.67
N VAL A 50 -30.99 -16.69 8.80
CA VAL A 50 -30.77 -15.36 9.38
C VAL A 50 -29.28 -15.08 9.64
N PRO A 51 -28.49 -16.01 10.21
CA PRO A 51 -27.05 -15.79 10.39
C PRO A 51 -26.31 -15.51 9.07
N PHE A 52 -26.64 -16.23 7.98
CA PHE A 52 -26.00 -15.99 6.69
C PHE A 52 -26.33 -14.61 6.12
N ARG A 53 -27.57 -14.14 6.28
CA ARG A 53 -27.94 -12.78 5.85
C ARG A 53 -27.25 -11.71 6.68
N ALA A 54 -27.20 -11.89 8.00
CA ALA A 54 -26.47 -10.99 8.89
C ALA A 54 -24.98 -10.93 8.54
N PHE A 55 -24.37 -12.08 8.22
CA PHE A 55 -22.99 -12.15 7.77
C PHE A 55 -22.74 -11.35 6.49
N LEU A 56 -23.62 -11.46 5.48
CA LEU A 56 -23.50 -10.69 4.24
C LEU A 56 -23.56 -9.17 4.50
N VAL A 57 -24.53 -8.74 5.32
CA VAL A 57 -24.70 -7.33 5.68
C VAL A 57 -23.49 -6.80 6.46
N ALA A 58 -23.07 -7.52 7.50
CA ALA A 58 -21.94 -7.13 8.33
C ALA A 58 -20.63 -7.11 7.53
N SER A 59 -20.40 -8.09 6.64
CA SER A 59 -19.22 -8.12 5.78
C SER A 59 -19.14 -6.92 4.85
N THR A 60 -20.27 -6.50 4.25
CA THR A 60 -20.31 -5.26 3.45
C THR A 60 -20.02 -4.03 4.31
N GLY A 61 -20.59 -3.96 5.52
CA GLY A 61 -20.31 -2.90 6.48
C GLY A 61 -18.83 -2.78 6.82
N THR A 62 -18.20 -3.87 7.25
CA THR A 62 -16.77 -3.91 7.60
C THR A 62 -15.89 -3.55 6.41
N PHE A 63 -16.18 -4.07 5.22
CA PHE A 63 -15.39 -3.80 4.02
C PHE A 63 -15.39 -2.30 3.67
N VAL A 64 -16.57 -1.67 3.66
CA VAL A 64 -16.69 -0.23 3.37
C VAL A 64 -16.09 0.61 4.50
N ALA A 65 -16.23 0.18 5.76
CA ALA A 65 -15.62 0.85 6.91
C ALA A 65 -14.09 0.93 6.77
N VAL A 66 -13.43 -0.17 6.43
CA VAL A 66 -11.96 -0.22 6.27
C VAL A 66 -11.51 0.74 5.17
N ILE A 67 -12.14 0.68 3.99
CA ILE A 67 -11.77 1.58 2.87
C ILE A 67 -11.99 3.05 3.23
N ALA A 68 -13.09 3.37 3.92
CA ALA A 68 -13.39 4.74 4.34
C ALA A 68 -12.42 5.23 5.43
N ALA A 69 -12.00 4.34 6.34
CA ALA A 69 -10.99 4.64 7.34
C ALA A 69 -9.64 4.94 6.68
N ASP A 70 -9.17 4.08 5.76
CA ASP A 70 -7.91 4.27 5.04
C ASP A 70 -7.92 5.58 4.24
N ARG A 71 -9.03 5.89 3.56
CA ARG A 71 -9.18 7.15 2.83
C ARG A 71 -9.15 8.37 3.75
N ALA A 72 -9.84 8.30 4.89
CA ALA A 72 -9.85 9.40 5.85
C ALA A 72 -8.47 9.61 6.49
N SER A 73 -7.74 8.53 6.78
CA SER A 73 -6.36 8.55 7.26
C SER A 73 -5.44 9.21 6.24
N ALA A 74 -5.46 8.75 4.99
CA ALA A 74 -4.63 9.31 3.92
C ALA A 74 -4.97 10.79 3.65
N GLN A 75 -6.26 11.16 3.66
CA GLN A 75 -6.68 12.54 3.48
C GLN A 75 -6.17 13.43 4.61
N TYR A 76 -6.26 12.99 5.86
CA TYR A 76 -5.74 13.73 7.01
C TYR A 76 -4.24 14.00 6.85
N ASP A 77 -3.47 12.97 6.48
CA ASP A 77 -2.03 13.07 6.28
C ASP A 77 -1.65 14.08 5.18
N ILE A 78 -2.40 14.09 4.07
CA ILE A 78 -2.22 15.04 2.98
C ILE A 78 -2.50 16.47 3.45
N GLU A 79 -3.61 16.68 4.16
CA GLU A 79 -4.03 18.01 4.61
C GLU A 79 -3.09 18.61 5.66
N HIS A 80 -2.53 17.78 6.54
CA HIS A 80 -1.66 18.21 7.65
C HIS A 80 -0.16 18.18 7.31
N THR A 81 0.19 17.78 6.08
CA THR A 81 1.57 17.81 5.58
C THR A 81 1.69 18.75 4.38
N PRO A 82 2.04 20.04 4.58
CA PRO A 82 2.08 21.05 3.51
C PRO A 82 3.01 20.70 2.35
N GLU A 83 4.08 19.92 2.61
CA GLU A 83 4.98 19.46 1.56
C GLU A 83 4.33 18.40 0.66
N LYS A 84 3.66 17.40 1.23
CA LYS A 84 2.89 16.40 0.48
C LYS A 84 1.78 17.06 -0.32
N LYS A 85 1.03 17.98 0.30
CA LYS A 85 -0.03 18.74 -0.38
C LYS A 85 0.50 19.51 -1.58
N ARG A 86 1.61 20.27 -1.41
CA ARG A 86 2.25 21.00 -2.52
C ARG A 86 2.81 20.08 -3.60
N GLN A 87 3.28 18.87 -3.25
CA GLN A 87 3.73 17.88 -4.24
C GLN A 87 2.55 17.41 -5.09
N ILE A 88 1.45 17.00 -4.45
CA ILE A 88 0.22 16.57 -5.13
C ILE A 88 -0.33 17.69 -6.03
N GLU A 89 -0.38 18.93 -5.54
CA GLU A 89 -0.83 20.07 -6.34
C GLU A 89 0.05 20.32 -7.57
N ARG A 90 1.38 20.18 -7.43
CA ARG A 90 2.31 20.30 -8.57
C ARG A 90 2.14 19.17 -9.57
N GLU A 91 1.91 17.94 -9.11
CA GLU A 91 1.64 16.80 -9.97
C GLU A 91 0.34 16.98 -10.74
N GLN A 92 -0.74 17.38 -10.06
CA GLN A 92 -2.02 17.69 -10.70
C GLN A 92 -1.90 18.80 -11.75
N GLN A 93 -1.15 19.86 -11.47
CA GLN A 93 -0.88 20.92 -12.44
C GLN A 93 -0.09 20.40 -13.65
N ARG A 94 0.93 19.57 -13.41
CA ARG A 94 1.72 18.95 -14.48
C ARG A 94 0.86 18.01 -15.34
N GLU A 95 0.01 17.21 -14.71
CA GLU A 95 -0.92 16.32 -15.41
C GLU A 95 -1.92 17.10 -16.25
N ALA A 96 -2.53 18.15 -15.71
CA ALA A 96 -3.46 19.01 -16.45
C ALA A 96 -2.81 19.62 -17.72
N LEU A 97 -1.53 20.03 -17.62
CA LEU A 97 -0.76 20.53 -18.77
C LEU A 97 -0.49 19.43 -19.81
N LEU A 98 -0.25 18.19 -19.36
CA LEU A 98 -0.05 17.04 -20.25
C LEU A 98 -1.37 16.62 -20.92
N GLU A 99 -2.50 16.65 -20.20
CA GLU A 99 -3.83 16.27 -20.70
C GLU A 99 -4.34 17.17 -21.82
N ALA A 100 -3.94 18.45 -21.83
CA ALA A 100 -4.30 19.43 -22.85
C ALA A 100 -3.91 18.99 -24.27
N ASN A 101 -2.84 18.20 -24.41
CA ASN A 101 -2.32 17.73 -25.70
C ASN A 101 -2.65 16.26 -26.02
N ARG A 102 -3.39 15.54 -25.15
CA ARG A 102 -3.68 14.12 -25.37
C ARG A 102 -4.87 13.92 -26.31
N THR A 103 -4.78 12.88 -27.14
CA THR A 103 -5.91 12.44 -27.95
C THR A 103 -6.96 11.71 -27.08
N PRO A 104 -8.24 11.66 -27.49
CA PRO A 104 -9.28 10.95 -26.73
C PRO A 104 -8.96 9.47 -26.46
N LEU A 105 -8.29 8.81 -27.41
CA LEU A 105 -7.85 7.42 -27.27
C LEU A 105 -6.73 7.28 -26.23
N GLN A 106 -5.79 8.22 -26.19
CA GLN A 106 -4.75 8.25 -25.14
C GLN A 106 -5.39 8.44 -23.77
N ARG A 107 -6.28 9.43 -23.61
CA ARG A 107 -7.00 9.66 -22.35
C ARG A 107 -7.76 8.42 -21.87
N ALA A 108 -8.46 7.74 -22.77
CA ALA A 108 -9.18 6.51 -22.44
C ALA A 108 -8.23 5.40 -21.97
N LYS A 109 -7.07 5.27 -22.61
CA LYS A 109 -6.03 4.31 -22.23
C LYS A 109 -5.43 4.65 -20.87
N ASP A 110 -5.06 5.90 -20.64
CA ASP A 110 -4.46 6.36 -19.39
C ASP A 110 -5.44 6.18 -18.22
N TRP A 111 -6.70 6.58 -18.40
CA TRP A 111 -7.77 6.36 -17.43
C TRP A 111 -7.93 4.88 -17.10
N ALA A 112 -7.88 3.99 -18.10
CA ALA A 112 -7.97 2.55 -17.88
C ALA A 112 -6.75 2.00 -17.13
N THR A 113 -5.56 2.55 -17.37
CA THR A 113 -4.34 2.18 -16.64
C THR A 113 -4.39 2.63 -15.18
N GLU A 114 -4.86 3.85 -14.93
CA GLU A 114 -5.05 4.40 -13.58
C GLU A 114 -6.12 3.63 -12.80
N ASN A 115 -7.24 3.30 -13.46
CA ASN A 115 -8.38 2.58 -12.87
C ASN A 115 -8.28 1.06 -13.06
N ARG A 116 -7.09 0.50 -13.23
CA ARG A 116 -6.91 -0.93 -13.54
C ARG A 116 -7.60 -1.86 -12.53
N TYR A 117 -7.48 -1.61 -11.23
CA TYR A 117 -8.05 -2.51 -10.21
C TYR A 117 -9.57 -2.37 -10.10
N PRO A 118 -10.15 -1.16 -10.06
CA PRO A 118 -11.60 -1.00 -10.20
C PRO A 118 -12.15 -1.66 -11.48
N LEU A 119 -11.46 -1.54 -12.61
CA LEU A 119 -11.86 -2.18 -13.86
C LEU A 119 -11.77 -3.71 -13.80
N LEU A 120 -10.68 -4.26 -13.24
CA LEU A 120 -10.55 -5.71 -13.03
C LEU A 120 -11.64 -6.23 -12.09
N PHE A 121 -11.94 -5.50 -11.01
CA PHE A 121 -13.03 -5.83 -10.11
C PHE A 121 -14.40 -5.77 -10.81
N GLY A 122 -14.65 -4.70 -11.57
CA GLY A 122 -15.88 -4.55 -12.36
C GLY A 122 -16.04 -5.66 -13.39
N PHE A 123 -14.97 -6.00 -14.10
CA PHE A 123 -14.94 -7.12 -15.04
C PHE A 123 -15.20 -8.46 -14.35
N TRP A 124 -14.63 -8.69 -13.17
CA TRP A 124 -14.86 -9.90 -12.37
C TRP A 124 -16.32 -10.00 -11.90
N VAL A 125 -16.91 -8.91 -11.40
CA VAL A 125 -18.33 -8.89 -11.04
C VAL A 125 -19.20 -9.11 -12.29
N ALA A 126 -18.86 -8.47 -13.41
CA ALA A 126 -19.58 -8.62 -14.67
C ALA A 126 -19.50 -10.05 -15.22
N SER A 127 -18.36 -10.73 -15.11
CA SER A 127 -18.20 -12.12 -15.55
C SER A 127 -19.01 -13.09 -14.69
N MET A 128 -19.06 -12.89 -13.37
CA MET A 128 -19.92 -13.67 -12.48
C MET A 128 -21.40 -13.43 -12.77
N ALA A 129 -21.81 -12.17 -12.92
CA ALA A 129 -23.20 -11.83 -13.23
C ALA A 129 -23.62 -12.35 -14.60
N GLY A 130 -22.75 -12.22 -15.60
CA GLY A 130 -22.98 -12.72 -16.96
C GLY A 130 -23.06 -14.25 -17.02
N SER A 131 -22.14 -14.95 -16.34
CA SER A 131 -22.18 -16.42 -16.27
C SER A 131 -23.42 -16.92 -15.53
N TRP A 132 -23.81 -16.27 -14.43
CA TRP A 132 -25.06 -16.59 -13.73
C TRP A 132 -26.30 -16.35 -14.61
N HIS A 133 -26.36 -15.22 -15.33
CA HIS A 133 -27.45 -14.92 -16.25
C HIS A 133 -27.56 -15.97 -17.37
N MET A 134 -26.43 -16.36 -17.97
CA MET A 134 -26.36 -17.37 -19.01
C MET A 134 -26.84 -18.74 -18.52
N VAL A 135 -26.33 -19.21 -17.37
CA VAL A 135 -26.72 -20.50 -16.77
C VAL A 135 -28.19 -20.52 -16.36
N ASN A 136 -28.70 -19.41 -15.84
CA ASN A 136 -30.07 -19.34 -15.37
C ASN A 136 -31.09 -19.38 -16.53
N ARG A 137 -30.68 -18.95 -17.74
CA ARG A 137 -31.48 -19.01 -18.97
C ARG A 137 -31.72 -20.43 -19.51
N ASN A 138 -30.93 -21.42 -19.13
CA ASN A 138 -31.12 -22.80 -19.60
C ASN A 138 -32.24 -23.49 -18.78
N PRO A 139 -33.38 -23.88 -19.39
CA PRO A 139 -34.48 -24.52 -18.69
C PRO A 139 -34.25 -26.01 -18.41
N TYR A 140 -33.27 -26.65 -19.08
CA TYR A 140 -33.05 -28.10 -19.01
C TYR A 140 -32.15 -28.54 -17.85
N LEU A 141 -31.71 -27.61 -17.00
CA LEU A 141 -30.83 -27.89 -15.86
C LEU A 141 -31.58 -27.71 -14.54
N SER A 142 -31.42 -28.68 -13.64
CA SER A 142 -31.90 -28.56 -12.25
C SER A 142 -31.15 -27.46 -11.50
N GLY A 143 -31.75 -26.92 -10.44
CA GLY A 143 -31.15 -25.82 -9.66
C GLY A 143 -29.77 -26.17 -9.06
N SER A 144 -29.56 -27.42 -8.67
CA SER A 144 -28.26 -27.90 -8.18
C SER A 144 -27.20 -27.94 -9.28
N GLN A 145 -27.56 -28.40 -10.50
CA GLN A 145 -26.66 -28.40 -11.65
C GLN A 145 -26.26 -26.98 -12.08
N LYS A 146 -27.21 -26.04 -12.06
CA LYS A 146 -26.94 -24.61 -12.31
C LYS A 146 -25.92 -24.05 -11.33
N LEU A 147 -26.04 -24.40 -10.04
CA LEU A 147 -25.10 -23.95 -9.01
C LEU A 147 -23.68 -24.47 -9.24
N VAL A 148 -23.54 -25.76 -9.57
CA VAL A 148 -22.23 -26.38 -9.83
C VAL A 148 -21.58 -25.75 -11.07
N GLN A 149 -22.34 -25.60 -12.16
CA GLN A 149 -21.82 -24.97 -13.39
C GLN A 149 -21.47 -23.50 -13.18
N ALA A 150 -22.29 -22.74 -12.46
CA ALA A 150 -22.01 -21.34 -12.13
C ALA A 150 -20.69 -21.20 -11.37
N ARG A 151 -20.41 -22.09 -10.41
CA ARG A 151 -19.13 -22.10 -9.67
C ARG A 151 -17.96 -22.42 -10.59
N MET A 152 -18.10 -23.40 -11.48
CA MET A 152 -17.04 -23.77 -12.44
C MET A 152 -16.73 -22.63 -13.41
N TYR A 153 -17.76 -21.93 -13.92
CA TYR A 153 -17.57 -20.76 -14.77
C TYR A 153 -16.97 -19.58 -14.01
N ALA A 154 -17.39 -19.33 -12.76
CA ALA A 154 -16.80 -18.27 -11.94
C ALA A 154 -15.31 -18.53 -11.67
N GLN A 155 -14.93 -19.76 -11.31
CA GLN A 155 -13.54 -20.17 -11.12
C GLN A 155 -12.73 -20.04 -12.41
N GLY A 156 -13.26 -20.55 -13.53
CA GLY A 156 -12.62 -20.44 -14.85
C GLY A 156 -12.43 -18.98 -15.29
N SER A 157 -13.43 -18.12 -15.05
CA SER A 157 -13.34 -16.70 -15.38
C SER A 157 -12.32 -15.95 -14.52
N THR A 158 -12.17 -16.33 -13.26
CA THR A 158 -11.15 -15.76 -12.37
C THR A 158 -9.76 -16.15 -12.84
N LEU A 159 -9.56 -17.43 -13.21
CA LEU A 159 -8.30 -17.90 -13.76
C LEU A 159 -7.96 -17.18 -15.08
N ALA A 160 -8.94 -17.03 -15.97
CA ALA A 160 -8.77 -16.30 -17.22
C ALA A 160 -8.42 -14.82 -16.98
N ALA A 161 -9.05 -14.16 -16.01
CA ALA A 161 -8.76 -12.78 -15.65
C ALA A 161 -7.34 -12.61 -15.07
N LEU A 162 -6.89 -13.56 -14.22
CA LEU A 162 -5.53 -13.58 -13.70
C LEU A 162 -4.51 -13.77 -14.83
N LEU A 163 -4.72 -14.76 -15.70
CA LEU A 163 -3.85 -15.02 -16.85
C LEU A 163 -3.81 -13.83 -17.81
N GLY A 164 -4.95 -13.19 -18.06
CA GLY A 164 -5.03 -11.97 -18.87
C GLY A 164 -4.26 -10.80 -18.24
N SER A 165 -4.39 -10.61 -16.93
CA SER A 165 -3.65 -9.58 -16.19
C SER A 165 -2.14 -9.82 -16.26
N PHE A 166 -1.70 -11.06 -16.10
CA PHE A 166 -0.29 -11.44 -16.26
C PHE A 166 0.22 -11.26 -17.68
N ALA A 167 -0.58 -11.58 -18.70
CA ALA A 167 -0.20 -11.40 -20.09
C ALA A 167 0.01 -9.92 -20.43
N ILE A 168 -0.85 -9.04 -19.92
CA ILE A 168 -0.71 -7.58 -20.07
C ILE A 168 0.54 -7.08 -19.33
N GLU A 169 0.73 -7.48 -18.06
CA GLU A 169 1.91 -7.09 -17.27
C GLU A 169 3.22 -7.59 -17.92
N GLY A 170 3.24 -8.82 -18.45
CA GLY A 170 4.38 -9.37 -19.17
C GLY A 170 4.67 -8.64 -20.49
N ALA A 171 3.62 -8.27 -21.24
CA ALA A 171 3.78 -7.49 -22.47
C ALA A 171 4.29 -6.07 -22.22
N ASP A 172 3.88 -5.44 -21.12
CA ASP A 172 4.38 -4.12 -20.70
C ASP A 172 5.83 -4.20 -20.18
N ALA A 173 6.15 -5.26 -19.42
CA ALA A 173 7.53 -5.54 -18.99
C ALA A 173 8.48 -5.77 -20.18
N ALA A 174 8.05 -6.51 -21.20
CA ALA A 174 8.83 -6.74 -22.43
C ALA A 174 9.09 -5.45 -23.25
N LYS A 175 8.25 -4.43 -23.07
CA LYS A 175 8.39 -3.11 -23.71
C LYS A 175 9.25 -2.12 -22.90
N GLY A 176 9.88 -2.58 -21.82
CA GLY A 176 10.72 -1.74 -20.96
C GLY A 176 9.94 -0.84 -19.99
N LYS A 177 8.60 -0.92 -19.98
CA LYS A 177 7.73 -0.22 -19.02
C LYS A 177 7.53 -1.05 -17.75
N GLY A 178 8.63 -1.57 -17.21
CA GLY A 178 8.64 -2.40 -16.01
C GLY A 178 8.70 -1.59 -14.71
N ARG A 179 8.67 -2.29 -13.57
CA ARG A 179 8.77 -1.71 -12.21
C ARG A 179 10.08 -0.94 -11.96
N TRP A 180 11.06 -1.13 -12.83
CA TRP A 180 12.36 -0.46 -12.80
C TRP A 180 12.65 0.06 -14.20
N GLU A 181 12.66 1.37 -14.36
CA GLU A 181 13.09 2.01 -15.60
C GLU A 181 14.51 2.55 -15.38
N THR A 182 15.47 2.07 -16.16
CA THR A 182 16.83 2.62 -16.15
C THR A 182 16.83 3.88 -16.99
N ILE A 183 16.64 5.03 -16.32
CA ILE A 183 16.74 6.33 -16.99
C ILE A 183 18.22 6.71 -17.01
N LYS A 184 18.71 7.01 -18.21
CA LYS A 184 20.03 7.55 -18.46
C LYS A 184 19.98 9.05 -18.19
N ILE A 185 20.42 9.45 -17.00
CA ILE A 185 20.46 10.85 -16.57
C ILE A 185 21.85 11.40 -16.85
N ILE A 186 21.93 12.57 -17.48
CA ILE A 186 23.20 13.27 -17.67
C ILE A 186 23.67 13.80 -16.30
N ASP A 187 24.93 13.54 -15.96
CA ASP A 187 25.52 13.90 -14.66
C ASP A 187 25.38 15.41 -14.37
N PRO A 188 24.64 15.81 -13.30
CA PRO A 188 24.45 17.22 -12.93
C PRO A 188 25.73 17.93 -12.45
N ASN A 189 26.80 17.21 -12.12
CA ASN A 189 28.07 17.76 -11.65
C ASN A 189 29.16 17.81 -12.74
N ASP A 190 28.85 17.40 -13.97
CA ASP A 190 29.78 17.46 -15.10
C ASP A 190 29.41 18.63 -16.04
N PRO A 191 30.20 19.72 -16.10
CA PRO A 191 29.90 20.86 -16.97
C PRO A 191 29.92 20.49 -18.47
N GLU A 192 30.55 19.37 -18.85
CA GLU A 192 30.62 18.92 -20.25
C GLU A 192 29.49 17.96 -20.66
N HIS A 193 28.58 17.56 -19.75
CA HIS A 193 27.45 16.67 -20.04
C HIS A 193 27.85 15.32 -20.68
N LYS A 194 29.06 14.80 -20.43
CA LYS A 194 29.58 13.60 -21.10
C LYS A 194 29.26 12.30 -20.36
N HIS A 195 29.06 12.37 -19.05
CA HIS A 195 28.83 11.19 -18.23
C HIS A 195 27.33 10.91 -18.06
N ILE A 196 26.92 9.70 -18.46
CA ILE A 196 25.55 9.21 -18.32
C ILE A 196 25.52 8.29 -17.10
N ILE A 197 24.75 8.68 -16.07
CA ILE A 197 24.49 7.85 -14.91
C ILE A 197 23.22 7.05 -15.18
N GLU A 198 23.34 5.73 -15.13
CA GLU A 198 22.20 4.82 -15.20
C GLU A 198 21.51 4.79 -13.83
N LYS A 199 20.39 5.52 -13.70
CA LYS A 199 19.59 5.50 -12.49
C LYS A 199 18.38 4.58 -12.71
N LYS A 200 18.31 3.50 -11.94
CA LYS A 200 17.09 2.68 -11.86
C LYS A 200 16.05 3.45 -11.05
N ILE A 201 15.06 4.02 -11.73
CA ILE A 201 13.93 4.68 -11.08
C ILE A 201 12.82 3.65 -10.94
N HIS A 202 12.40 3.43 -9.69
CA HIS A 202 11.20 2.66 -9.40
C HIS A 202 9.99 3.54 -9.66
N HIS A 203 9.04 3.05 -10.45
CA HIS A 203 7.76 3.72 -10.64
C HIS A 203 6.74 3.06 -9.72
N GLU A 204 6.12 3.87 -8.85
CA GLU A 204 5.00 3.42 -8.04
C GLU A 204 3.84 3.02 -8.94
N ARG A 205 3.24 1.86 -8.68
CA ARG A 205 2.11 1.35 -9.45
C ARG A 205 0.82 2.08 -9.05
N TYR A 206 0.76 2.62 -7.84
CA TYR A 206 -0.28 3.52 -7.32
C TYR A 206 0.33 4.35 -6.21
N ALA A 207 -0.18 5.58 -6.01
CA ALA A 207 0.32 6.48 -4.99
C ALA A 207 0.33 5.79 -3.61
N GLY A 208 1.52 5.64 -3.03
CA GLY A 208 1.70 5.05 -1.70
C GLY A 208 2.07 3.57 -1.65
N GLU A 209 2.26 2.89 -2.80
CA GLU A 209 2.74 1.51 -2.84
C GLU A 209 4.09 1.33 -2.12
N ASP A 210 4.95 2.35 -2.14
CA ASP A 210 6.29 2.30 -1.56
C ASP A 210 6.39 2.93 -0.18
N GLN A 211 5.29 3.48 0.36
CA GLN A 211 5.29 4.09 1.70
C GLN A 211 5.76 3.12 2.78
N TRP A 212 5.43 1.84 2.67
CA TRP A 212 5.93 0.84 3.61
C TRP A 212 7.44 0.62 3.47
N ARG A 213 8.00 0.71 2.26
CA ARG A 213 9.46 0.62 2.06
C ARG A 213 10.15 1.81 2.71
N GLU A 214 9.62 3.01 2.53
CA GLU A 214 10.12 4.22 3.18
C GLU A 214 10.04 4.11 4.71
N MET A 215 8.94 3.58 5.25
CA MET A 215 8.79 3.35 6.69
C MET A 215 9.81 2.33 7.21
N VAL A 216 10.02 1.23 6.49
CA VAL A 216 11.00 0.19 6.84
C VAL A 216 12.42 0.75 6.77
N GLU A 217 12.76 1.44 5.69
CA GLU A 217 14.09 2.05 5.52
C GLU A 217 14.38 3.08 6.63
N ALA A 218 13.38 3.89 7.01
CA ALA A 218 13.49 4.81 8.13
C ALA A 218 13.63 4.10 9.48
N GLU A 219 13.01 2.93 9.68
CA GLU A 219 13.21 2.12 10.89
C GLU A 219 14.59 1.45 10.90
N GLU A 220 15.06 0.93 9.77
CA GLU A 220 16.41 0.38 9.62
C GLU A 220 17.49 1.43 9.87
N GLN A 221 17.30 2.65 9.37
CA GLN A 221 18.19 3.78 9.65
C GLN A 221 18.22 4.10 11.15
N ARG A 222 17.06 4.15 11.81
CA ARG A 222 16.97 4.36 13.27
C ARG A 222 17.66 3.24 14.05
N GLN A 223 17.53 1.99 13.60
CA GLN A 223 18.19 0.86 14.24
C GLN A 223 19.72 0.96 14.08
N LYS A 224 20.21 1.31 12.90
CA LYS A 224 21.64 1.57 12.64
C LYS A 224 22.19 2.72 13.49
N GLU A 225 21.47 3.81 13.64
CA GLU A 225 21.86 4.95 14.49
C GLU A 225 21.94 4.53 15.97
N ARG A 226 20.95 3.77 16.46
CA ARG A 226 20.95 3.24 17.83
C ARG A 226 22.12 2.28 18.06
N GLU A 227 22.40 1.39 17.10
CA GLU A 227 23.55 0.49 17.17
C GLU A 227 24.88 1.23 17.14
N ALA A 228 25.02 2.25 16.30
CA ALA A 228 26.21 3.10 16.25
C ALA A 228 26.42 3.86 17.56
N ALA A 229 25.35 4.42 18.15
CA ALA A 229 25.41 5.08 19.44
C ALA A 229 25.76 4.10 20.58
N ALA A 230 25.21 2.88 20.56
CA ALA A 230 25.53 1.83 21.53
C ALA A 230 27.00 1.38 21.43
N LYS A 231 27.51 1.15 20.21
CA LYS A 231 28.92 0.83 19.96
C LYS A 231 29.85 1.98 20.37
N GLY A 232 29.46 3.22 20.16
CA GLY A 232 30.20 4.41 20.61
C GLY A 232 30.31 4.48 22.14
N LYS A 233 29.20 4.24 22.85
CA LYS A 233 29.19 4.14 24.33
C LYS A 233 30.05 3.00 24.85
N GLN A 234 30.01 1.83 24.19
CA GLN A 234 30.88 0.69 24.54
C GLN A 234 32.37 1.00 24.33
N HIS A 235 32.74 1.66 23.23
CA HIS A 235 34.11 2.08 22.98
C HIS A 235 34.60 3.10 24.00
N GLN A 236 33.77 4.09 24.36
CA GLN A 236 34.11 5.03 25.43
C GLN A 236 34.27 4.32 26.78
N ALA A 237 33.38 3.40 27.13
CA ALA A 237 33.48 2.62 28.36
C ALA A 237 34.75 1.75 28.42
N MET A 238 35.17 1.14 27.30
CA MET A 238 36.44 0.42 27.21
C MET A 238 37.63 1.35 27.38
N GLN A 239 37.66 2.49 26.68
CA GLN A 239 38.74 3.48 26.82
C GLN A 239 38.86 4.01 28.25
N HIS A 240 37.74 4.25 28.93
CA HIS A 240 37.73 4.65 30.33
C HIS A 240 38.28 3.55 31.26
N ARG A 241 37.94 2.27 31.02
CA ARG A 241 38.52 1.13 31.76
C ARG A 241 40.02 0.99 31.51
N ASP A 242 40.46 1.08 30.26
CA ASP A 242 41.87 0.96 29.90
C ASP A 242 42.71 2.11 30.48
N ALA A 243 42.15 3.33 30.51
CA ALA A 243 42.79 4.48 31.15
C ALA A 243 42.85 4.35 32.68
N ALA A 244 41.85 3.73 33.31
CA ALA A 244 41.86 3.44 34.75
C ALA A 244 42.92 2.38 35.09
N ASN A 245 42.97 1.26 34.37
CA ASN A 245 43.98 0.21 34.57
C ASN A 245 45.40 0.74 34.39
N LYS A 246 45.64 1.58 33.37
CA LYS A 246 46.96 2.22 33.18
C LYS A 246 47.37 3.16 34.31
N LYS A 247 46.40 3.79 34.99
CA LYS A 247 46.69 4.63 36.16
C LYS A 247 47.01 3.78 37.38
N GLU A 248 46.29 2.69 37.59
CA GLU A 248 46.57 1.72 38.67
C GLU A 248 47.95 1.07 38.50
N GLU A 249 48.28 0.54 37.32
CA GLU A 249 49.62 -0.04 37.06
C GLU A 249 50.75 0.97 37.29
N LYS A 250 50.51 2.25 37.00
CA LYS A 250 51.51 3.30 37.18
C LYS A 250 51.69 3.66 38.65
N ALA A 251 50.61 3.69 39.42
CA ALA A 251 50.64 3.90 40.86
C ALA A 251 51.34 2.73 41.58
N GLU A 252 51.04 1.48 41.19
CA GLU A 252 51.71 0.29 41.75
C GLU A 252 53.22 0.29 41.45
N ARG A 253 53.63 0.64 40.23
CA ARG A 253 55.06 0.77 39.88
C ARG A 253 55.77 1.89 40.65
N GLU A 254 55.11 3.02 40.87
CA GLU A 254 55.66 4.11 41.67
C GLU A 254 55.80 3.72 43.16
N GLU A 255 54.86 2.93 43.68
CA GLU A 255 54.91 2.39 45.04
C GLU A 255 56.02 1.34 45.23
N GLU A 256 56.21 0.45 44.26
CA GLU A 256 57.33 -0.52 44.25
C GLU A 256 58.69 0.18 44.15
N GLN A 257 58.81 1.21 43.31
CA GLN A 257 60.07 1.97 43.19
C GLN A 257 60.42 2.75 44.46
N ASN A 258 59.42 3.24 45.20
CA ASN A 258 59.65 3.88 46.49
C ASN A 258 60.06 2.88 47.58
N LYS A 259 59.52 1.66 47.56
CA LYS A 259 59.93 0.58 48.48
C LYS A 259 61.34 0.06 48.23
N GLN A 260 61.85 0.14 46.99
CA GLN A 260 63.23 -0.26 46.66
C GLN A 260 64.29 0.81 46.97
N LYS A 261 63.88 2.06 47.27
CA LYS A 261 64.78 3.18 47.57
C LYS A 261 64.89 3.51 49.07
N ALA A 262 64.15 2.81 49.93
CA ALA A 262 64.21 2.88 51.39
C ALA A 262 64.94 1.67 51.95
#